data_AF-A0A8J5CS63-F1
#
_entry.id   AF-A0A8J5CS63-F1
#
_cell.length_a   1.000
_cell.length_b   1.000
_cell.length_c   1.000
_cell.angle_alpha   90.00
_cell.angle_beta   90.00
_cell.angle_gamma   90.00
#
_symmetry.space_group_name_H-M   'P 1'
#
loop_
_entity.id
_entity.type
_entity.pdbx_description
1 polymer ?
#
loop_
_entity_poly.entity_id
_entity_poly.type
_entity_poly.pdbx_seq_one_letter_code
_entity_poly.pdbx_strand_id
1 'polypeptide(L)'
;MMASGTVTFLRRANTQWKNASFARASTCRSCHVGGPLSADIHQGHWASSHQGQQLDLEESFASSKLVLDELPPKKAKVVVCGGGMVGTSVLYHLAMLGWGKDVVMLEQGRIGGASSWRGSGFLGGVKLTQPEMKILCKSKTLAQELSDAGHDTGWKQCGGLHLARSRERITHFRKMKAIAEANGTECYILSPEDTAKKCDIINTADLVGSFWVPNDGVCDPYKLTFTLLKLALEQGSHVVEECHLSRILVQNERVVAVETSKGMIECDYIVNTGGLWARNIGHMSEPPVKVPVHPAEHYFLYTQKLDGIDP
;
A
#
# COMPACT_ATOMS: atom_id res chain seq x y z
N MET A 1 -9.52 3.62 1.15
CA MET A 1 -9.26 2.92 -0.13
C MET A 1 -7.78 2.56 -0.12
N MET A 2 -7.42 1.34 0.32
CA MET A 2 -6.03 0.89 0.18
C MET A 2 -5.81 0.48 -1.27
N ALA A 3 -4.82 1.08 -1.93
CA ALA A 3 -4.32 0.58 -3.20
C ALA A 3 -3.88 -0.87 -2.98
N SER A 4 -4.56 -1.80 -3.64
CA SER A 4 -4.12 -3.20 -3.69
C SER A 4 -2.77 -3.22 -4.41
N GLY A 5 -1.68 -3.24 -3.65
CA GLY A 5 -0.36 -3.45 -4.20
C GLY A 5 -0.36 -4.77 -4.96
N THR A 6 -0.21 -4.70 -6.28
CA THR A 6 -0.14 -5.91 -7.11
C THR A 6 1.28 -6.47 -6.99
N VAL A 7 1.46 -7.54 -6.22
CA VAL A 7 2.69 -8.34 -6.26
C VAL A 7 2.57 -9.30 -7.43
N THR A 8 3.37 -9.09 -8.47
CA THR A 8 3.43 -10.02 -9.61
C THR A 8 4.57 -11.00 -9.39
N PHE A 9 4.25 -12.25 -9.04
CA PHE A 9 5.22 -13.35 -9.05
C PHE A 9 5.43 -13.82 -10.49
N LEU A 10 6.66 -13.69 -10.99
CA LEU A 10 7.00 -14.10 -12.34
C LEU A 10 7.34 -15.59 -12.37
N ARG A 11 6.33 -16.42 -12.66
CA ARG A 11 6.52 -17.77 -13.21
C ARG A 11 5.53 -17.96 -14.33
N ARG A 12 6.00 -17.92 -15.59
CA ARG A 12 5.11 -18.00 -16.75
C ARG A 12 4.50 -19.40 -16.84
N ALA A 13 3.18 -19.50 -16.69
CA ALA A 13 2.40 -20.65 -17.13
C ALA A 13 1.65 -20.25 -18.42
N ASN A 14 1.80 -21.06 -19.46
CA ASN A 14 1.22 -20.85 -20.79
C ASN A 14 -0.30 -20.69 -20.74
N THR A 15 -0.80 -19.47 -20.96
CA THR A 15 -2.19 -19.27 -21.42
C THR A 15 -2.25 -18.10 -22.40
N GLN A 16 -2.63 -18.41 -23.65
CA GLN A 16 -2.92 -17.44 -24.70
C GLN A 16 -4.27 -16.77 -24.42
N TRP A 17 -4.29 -15.44 -24.31
CA TRP A 17 -5.54 -14.66 -24.33
C TRP A 17 -5.69 -13.99 -25.70
N LYS A 18 -6.63 -14.48 -26.51
CA LYS A 18 -7.02 -13.89 -27.79
C LYS A 18 -7.93 -12.67 -27.57
N ASN A 19 -7.57 -11.56 -28.20
CA ASN A 19 -8.36 -10.44 -28.71
C ASN A 19 -9.69 -10.09 -28.02
N ALA A 20 -9.70 -8.95 -27.30
CA ALA A 20 -10.91 -8.16 -27.07
C ALA A 20 -10.63 -6.69 -27.43
N SER A 21 -11.25 -6.23 -28.51
CA SER A 21 -11.25 -4.84 -29.00
C SER A 21 -12.26 -4.01 -28.21
N PHE A 22 -11.84 -2.89 -27.63
CA PHE A 22 -12.75 -1.90 -27.02
C PHE A 22 -13.13 -0.82 -28.05
N ALA A 23 -14.43 -0.67 -28.28
CA ALA A 23 -15.01 0.39 -29.10
C ALA A 23 -14.94 1.75 -28.37
N ARG A 24 -14.66 2.83 -29.12
CA ARG A 24 -14.65 4.22 -28.63
C ARG A 24 -16.07 4.69 -28.32
N ALA A 25 -16.29 5.22 -27.13
CA ALA A 25 -17.53 5.92 -26.78
C ALA A 25 -17.50 7.37 -27.30
N SER A 26 -18.63 7.78 -27.86
CA SER A 26 -18.95 9.07 -28.46
C SER A 26 -19.10 10.19 -27.42
N THR A 27 -18.70 11.40 -27.82
CA THR A 27 -18.84 12.65 -27.08
C THR A 27 -20.31 13.05 -26.90
N CYS A 28 -20.76 13.30 -25.66
CA CYS A 28 -22.00 14.04 -25.39
C CYS A 28 -21.65 15.46 -24.90
N ARG A 29 -22.02 16.45 -25.71
CA ARG A 29 -22.00 17.88 -25.38
C ARG A 29 -23.28 18.21 -24.63
N SER A 30 -23.15 18.79 -23.43
CA SER A 30 -23.95 19.92 -22.92
C SER A 30 -24.01 19.90 -21.39
N CYS A 31 -23.25 20.78 -20.76
CA CYS A 31 -23.56 21.37 -19.44
C CYS A 31 -22.62 22.58 -19.29
N HIS A 32 -22.99 23.70 -19.92
CA HIS A 32 -22.46 25.01 -19.57
C HIS A 32 -23.20 25.51 -18.33
N VAL A 33 -22.47 25.61 -17.21
CA VAL A 33 -22.83 26.56 -16.14
C VAL A 33 -21.55 27.35 -15.88
N GLY A 34 -21.54 28.59 -16.37
CA GLY A 34 -20.45 29.52 -16.24
C GLY A 34 -20.43 30.19 -14.87
N GLY A 35 -19.30 30.05 -14.21
CA GLY A 35 -18.82 30.88 -13.12
C GLY A 35 -17.29 30.67 -13.07
N PRO A 36 -16.48 31.71 -12.83
CA PRO A 36 -15.03 31.55 -12.85
C PRO A 36 -14.65 30.58 -11.73
N LEU A 37 -14.10 29.42 -12.11
CA LEU A 37 -13.29 28.60 -11.23
C LEU A 37 -12.26 29.53 -10.58
N SER A 38 -12.31 29.64 -9.26
CA SER A 38 -11.46 30.52 -8.46
C SER A 38 -10.02 30.40 -8.93
N ALA A 39 -9.47 31.51 -9.44
CA ALA A 39 -8.12 31.64 -9.98
C ALA A 39 -7.02 31.38 -8.95
N ASP A 40 -7.37 31.07 -7.70
CA ASP A 40 -6.45 30.84 -6.58
C ASP A 40 -5.68 29.52 -6.69
N ILE A 41 -6.19 28.52 -7.43
CA ILE A 41 -5.48 27.24 -7.64
C ILE A 41 -4.21 27.44 -8.51
N HIS A 42 -4.20 28.44 -9.39
CA HIS A 42 -3.08 28.70 -10.30
C HIS A 42 -1.97 29.56 -9.68
N GLN A 43 -2.23 30.26 -8.57
CA GLN A 43 -1.30 31.26 -8.03
C GLN A 43 -0.33 30.74 -6.96
N GLY A 44 -0.33 29.42 -6.67
CA GLY A 44 0.83 28.76 -6.07
C GLY A 44 1.27 29.22 -4.68
N HIS A 45 0.45 29.94 -3.92
CA HIS A 45 0.72 30.26 -2.51
C HIS A 45 0.19 29.14 -1.61
N TRP A 46 0.84 27.99 -1.67
CA TRP A 46 0.64 26.91 -0.70
C TRP A 46 1.58 27.17 0.48
N ALA A 47 1.05 27.29 1.69
CA ALA A 47 1.89 27.31 2.89
C ALA A 47 2.77 26.06 2.88
N SER A 48 4.09 26.26 2.80
CA SER A 48 5.11 25.22 2.70
C SER A 48 5.34 24.46 4.02
N SER A 49 4.31 24.34 4.87
CA SER A 49 4.43 23.69 6.19
C SER A 49 4.51 22.17 6.13
N HIS A 50 4.36 21.56 4.94
CA HIS A 50 4.49 20.10 4.78
C HIS A 50 5.95 19.60 4.87
N GLN A 51 6.94 20.49 4.86
CA GLN A 51 8.32 20.12 5.23
C GLN A 51 8.42 19.70 6.70
N GLY A 52 7.58 20.25 7.60
CA GLY A 52 7.67 19.97 9.04
C GLY A 52 7.39 18.51 9.40
N GLN A 53 6.32 17.90 8.87
CA GLN A 53 6.02 16.49 9.13
C GLN A 53 7.01 15.53 8.48
N GLN A 54 7.56 15.88 7.32
CA GLN A 54 8.61 15.08 6.70
C GLN A 54 9.90 15.12 7.53
N LEU A 55 10.28 16.30 8.05
CA LEU A 55 11.44 16.48 8.92
C LEU A 55 11.27 15.80 10.28
N ASP A 56 10.10 15.90 10.93
CA ASP A 56 9.83 15.25 12.22
C ASP A 56 9.82 13.71 12.12
N LEU A 57 9.33 13.16 11.00
CA LEU A 57 9.34 11.72 10.73
C LEU A 57 10.73 11.20 10.36
N GLU A 58 11.52 11.98 9.60
CA GLU A 58 12.93 11.69 9.32
C GLU A 58 13.77 11.73 10.61
N GLU A 59 13.54 12.68 11.52
CA GLU A 59 14.26 12.82 12.79
C GLU A 59 13.91 11.71 13.82
N SER A 60 12.64 11.29 13.92
CA SER A 60 12.25 10.25 14.88
C SER A 60 12.87 8.87 14.55
N PHE A 61 13.04 8.54 13.27
CA PHE A 61 13.70 7.31 12.81
C PHE A 61 15.23 7.45 12.68
N ALA A 62 15.76 8.67 12.56
CA ALA A 62 17.20 8.92 12.65
C ALA A 62 17.82 8.43 13.97
N SER A 63 17.00 8.22 15.02
CA SER A 63 17.44 7.67 16.30
C SER A 63 17.90 6.20 16.25
N SER A 64 17.50 5.44 15.22
CA SER A 64 18.02 4.09 14.96
C SER A 64 18.45 3.98 13.50
N LYS A 65 19.65 4.49 13.19
CA LYS A 65 20.24 4.38 11.84
C LYS A 65 20.30 2.92 11.42
N LEU A 66 19.34 2.49 10.59
CA LEU A 66 19.41 1.21 9.91
C LEU A 66 20.68 1.22 9.05
N VAL A 67 21.53 0.21 9.21
CA VAL A 67 22.72 0.06 8.39
C VAL A 67 22.29 -0.67 7.12
N LEU A 68 22.32 0.06 6.01
CA LEU A 68 22.02 -0.47 4.68
C LEU A 68 23.32 -0.76 3.93
N ASP A 69 23.26 -1.63 2.93
CA ASP A 69 24.42 -1.97 2.11
C ASP A 69 24.71 -0.85 1.10
N GLU A 70 25.98 -0.46 0.94
CA GLU A 70 26.38 0.53 -0.08
C GLU A 70 26.27 -0.05 -1.50
N LEU A 71 26.62 -1.33 -1.65
CA LEU A 71 26.68 -2.08 -2.89
C LEU A 71 25.88 -3.39 -2.77
N PRO A 72 25.22 -3.82 -3.85
CA PRO A 72 24.53 -5.11 -3.86
C PRO A 72 25.52 -6.29 -3.83
N PRO A 73 25.12 -7.44 -3.26
CA PRO A 73 25.89 -8.67 -3.40
C PRO A 73 25.97 -9.08 -4.88
N LYS A 74 27.04 -9.77 -5.27
CA LYS A 74 27.20 -10.27 -6.65
C LYS A 74 26.21 -11.39 -7.01
N LYS A 75 25.69 -12.09 -6.00
CA LYS A 75 24.71 -13.17 -6.14
C LYS A 75 23.66 -13.06 -5.04
N ALA A 76 22.41 -13.28 -5.39
CA ALA A 76 21.29 -13.39 -4.47
C ALA A 76 20.27 -14.37 -5.04
N LYS A 77 19.58 -15.14 -4.22
CA LYS A 77 18.49 -16.02 -4.69
C LYS A 77 17.31 -15.20 -5.19
N VAL A 78 16.94 -14.15 -4.45
CA VAL A 78 15.80 -13.28 -4.78
C VAL A 78 16.20 -11.82 -4.78
N VAL A 79 15.84 -11.11 -5.86
CA VAL A 79 15.93 -9.65 -5.94
C VAL A 79 14.53 -9.04 -5.82
N VAL A 80 14.29 -8.23 -4.79
CA VAL A 80 13.04 -7.47 -4.60
C VAL A 80 13.24 -6.05 -5.13
N CYS A 81 12.42 -5.60 -6.08
CA CYS A 81 12.60 -4.31 -6.75
C CYS A 81 11.53 -3.29 -6.31
N GLY A 82 11.91 -2.37 -5.42
CA GLY A 82 11.08 -1.30 -4.87
C GLY A 82 10.93 -1.40 -3.36
N GLY A 83 11.42 -0.39 -2.64
CA GLY A 83 11.47 -0.28 -1.18
C GLY A 83 10.25 0.39 -0.55
N GLY A 84 9.06 0.18 -1.12
CA GLY A 84 7.80 0.56 -0.48
C GLY A 84 7.29 -0.50 0.50
N MET A 85 6.13 -0.24 1.14
CA MET A 85 5.47 -1.16 2.08
C MET A 85 5.36 -2.60 1.57
N VAL A 86 5.04 -2.76 0.28
CA VAL A 86 4.91 -4.08 -0.35
C VAL A 86 6.26 -4.77 -0.47
N GLY A 87 7.31 -4.03 -0.85
CA GLY A 87 8.67 -4.56 -0.96
C GLY A 87 9.23 -4.98 0.39
N THR A 88 9.07 -4.13 1.42
CA THR A 88 9.50 -4.46 2.78
C THR A 88 8.70 -5.61 3.37
N SER A 89 7.39 -5.72 3.07
CA SER A 89 6.59 -6.89 3.46
C SER A 89 7.07 -8.18 2.79
N VAL A 90 7.41 -8.16 1.50
CA VAL A 90 8.00 -9.32 0.81
C VAL A 90 9.34 -9.69 1.44
N LEU A 91 10.21 -8.70 1.65
CA LEU A 91 11.53 -8.89 2.26
C LEU A 91 11.41 -9.52 3.66
N TYR A 92 10.53 -8.96 4.50
CA TYR A 92 10.23 -9.46 5.84
C TYR A 92 9.75 -10.92 5.82
N HIS A 93 8.77 -11.25 4.98
CA HIS A 93 8.26 -12.62 4.96
C HIS A 93 9.28 -13.64 4.42
N LEU A 94 10.11 -13.26 3.43
CA LEU A 94 11.21 -14.11 2.98
C LEU A 94 12.27 -14.30 4.06
N ALA A 95 12.60 -13.22 4.79
CA ALA A 95 13.48 -13.27 5.95
C ALA A 95 12.97 -14.21 7.04
N MET A 96 11.69 -14.11 7.42
CA MET A 96 11.05 -14.99 8.41
C MET A 96 10.98 -16.46 7.96
N LEU A 97 11.00 -16.72 6.64
CA LEU A 97 11.10 -18.07 6.07
C LEU A 97 12.55 -18.59 6.03
N GLY A 98 13.52 -17.86 6.60
CA GLY A 98 14.92 -18.23 6.67
C GLY A 98 15.73 -17.91 5.41
N TRP A 99 15.17 -17.12 4.48
CA TRP A 99 15.86 -16.75 3.24
C TRP A 99 16.59 -15.40 3.34
N GLY A 100 16.65 -14.78 4.53
CA GLY A 100 17.15 -13.41 4.72
C GLY A 100 18.47 -13.16 3.98
N LYS A 101 19.50 -13.96 4.27
CA LYS A 101 20.85 -13.87 3.67
C LYS A 101 20.90 -14.04 2.15
N ASP A 102 19.87 -14.61 1.54
CA ASP A 102 19.80 -14.89 0.11
C ASP A 102 18.93 -13.87 -0.65
N VAL A 103 18.43 -12.82 0.02
CA VAL A 103 17.51 -11.85 -0.56
C VAL A 103 18.14 -10.45 -0.50
N VAL A 104 18.08 -9.74 -1.62
CA VAL A 104 18.43 -8.32 -1.70
C VAL A 104 17.23 -7.50 -2.18
N MET A 105 16.94 -6.39 -1.50
CA MET A 105 15.98 -5.38 -1.95
C MET A 105 16.71 -4.17 -2.53
N LEU A 106 16.26 -3.72 -3.70
CA LEU A 106 16.79 -2.56 -4.41
C LEU A 106 15.74 -1.45 -4.40
N GLU A 107 16.15 -0.24 -4.01
CA GLU A 107 15.35 0.97 -4.09
C GLU A 107 16.09 2.03 -4.90
N GLN A 108 15.41 2.65 -5.88
CA GLN A 108 16.01 3.63 -6.78
C GLN A 108 16.28 4.98 -6.11
N GLY A 109 15.51 5.33 -5.07
CA GLY A 109 15.69 6.52 -4.26
C GLY A 109 15.89 6.16 -2.80
N ARG A 110 14.94 6.56 -1.95
CA ARG A 110 14.89 6.26 -0.51
C ARG A 110 13.74 5.31 -0.19
N ILE A 111 13.93 4.44 0.79
CA ILE A 111 12.91 3.54 1.33
C ILE A 111 11.67 4.37 1.71
N GLY A 112 10.50 3.88 1.32
CA GLY A 112 9.22 4.51 1.63
C GLY A 112 8.92 5.80 0.87
N GLY A 113 9.85 6.39 0.11
CA GLY A 113 9.77 7.75 -0.45
C GLY A 113 8.71 8.00 -1.54
N ALA A 114 8.12 6.94 -2.11
CA ALA A 114 7.09 7.05 -3.15
C ALA A 114 5.67 7.19 -2.57
N SER A 115 4.74 6.30 -2.91
CA SER A 115 3.35 6.40 -2.44
C SER A 115 3.14 5.92 -1.00
N SER A 116 4.07 5.11 -0.46
CA SER A 116 3.86 4.40 0.81
C SER A 116 3.69 5.36 1.99
N TRP A 117 4.46 6.43 2.07
CA TRP A 117 4.36 7.42 3.15
C TRP A 117 3.09 8.27 3.10
N ARG A 118 2.42 8.38 1.93
CA ARG A 118 1.19 9.18 1.74
C ARG A 118 -0.09 8.37 1.97
N GLY A 119 0.01 7.14 2.47
CA GLY A 119 -1.16 6.31 2.74
C GLY A 119 -1.97 6.82 3.93
N SER A 120 -3.29 6.70 3.89
CA SER A 120 -4.17 7.10 5.01
C SER A 120 -4.05 6.20 6.26
N GLY A 121 -3.19 5.18 6.23
CA GLY A 121 -3.00 4.23 7.33
C GLY A 121 -4.15 3.25 7.61
N PHE A 122 -5.36 3.51 7.08
CA PHE A 122 -6.54 2.69 7.35
C PHE A 122 -6.34 1.24 6.92
N LEU A 123 -6.33 0.33 7.90
CA LEU A 123 -6.17 -1.10 7.75
C LEU A 123 -7.43 -1.80 8.27
N GLY A 124 -8.44 -1.86 7.40
CA GLY A 124 -9.75 -2.39 7.75
C GLY A 124 -10.73 -2.54 6.59
N GLY A 125 -11.97 -2.84 6.95
CA GLY A 125 -13.14 -3.04 6.12
C GLY A 125 -13.47 -4.52 5.89
N VAL A 126 -14.48 -4.76 5.07
CA VAL A 126 -14.79 -6.10 4.56
C VAL A 126 -14.53 -6.11 3.07
N LYS A 127 -13.66 -7.02 2.62
CA LYS A 127 -13.39 -7.21 1.19
C LYS A 127 -14.42 -8.16 0.61
N LEU A 128 -14.86 -7.87 -0.61
CA LEU A 128 -15.95 -8.63 -1.23
C LEU A 128 -15.52 -10.00 -1.74
N THR A 129 -14.21 -10.21 -1.92
CA THR A 129 -13.65 -11.49 -2.34
C THR A 129 -12.90 -12.18 -1.19
N GLN A 130 -12.97 -13.50 -1.19
CA GLN A 130 -12.31 -14.35 -0.19
C GLN A 130 -10.77 -14.15 -0.16
N PRO A 131 -10.04 -14.06 -1.28
CA PRO A 131 -8.60 -13.84 -1.25
C PRO A 131 -8.22 -12.49 -0.64
N GLU A 132 -8.92 -11.41 -1.00
CA GLU A 132 -8.67 -10.08 -0.44
C GLU A 132 -8.98 -10.03 1.06
N MET A 133 -10.03 -10.73 1.50
CA MET A 133 -10.38 -10.80 2.91
C MET A 133 -9.28 -11.52 3.70
N LYS A 134 -8.74 -12.63 3.18
CA LYS A 134 -7.63 -13.34 3.81
C LYS A 134 -6.36 -12.49 3.91
N ILE A 135 -6.06 -11.72 2.86
CA ILE A 135 -4.92 -10.78 2.88
C ILE A 135 -5.15 -9.72 3.97
N LEU A 136 -6.33 -9.10 4.01
CA LEU A 136 -6.66 -8.10 5.02
C LEU A 136 -6.54 -8.67 6.45
N CYS A 137 -7.12 -9.84 6.72
CA CYS A 137 -7.05 -10.46 8.04
C CYS A 137 -5.60 -10.72 8.45
N LYS A 138 -4.78 -11.30 7.55
CA LYS A 138 -3.36 -11.54 7.83
C LYS A 138 -2.58 -10.25 8.07
N SER A 139 -2.83 -9.19 7.28
CA SER A 139 -2.17 -7.90 7.48
C SER A 139 -2.55 -7.26 8.81
N LYS A 140 -3.82 -7.36 9.24
CA LYS A 140 -4.27 -6.89 10.57
C LYS A 140 -3.62 -7.67 11.70
N THR A 141 -3.62 -8.99 11.61
CA THR A 141 -2.97 -9.86 12.59
C THR A 141 -1.49 -9.53 12.72
N LEU A 142 -0.78 -9.37 11.60
CA LEU A 142 0.64 -8.99 11.62
C LEU A 142 0.86 -7.62 12.30
N ALA A 143 0.05 -6.61 11.97
CA ALA A 143 0.18 -5.28 12.58
C ALA A 143 -0.03 -5.33 14.10
N GLN A 144 -1.03 -6.10 14.56
CA GLN A 144 -1.30 -6.31 15.97
C GLN A 144 -0.15 -7.07 16.65
N GLU A 145 0.29 -8.20 16.10
CA GLU A 145 1.39 -9.02 16.66
C GLU A 145 2.69 -8.21 16.80
N LEU A 146 3.02 -7.40 15.80
CA LEU A 146 4.19 -6.51 15.86
C LEU A 146 4.04 -5.42 16.92
N SER A 147 2.84 -4.84 17.04
CA SER A 147 2.54 -3.86 18.09
C SER A 147 2.63 -4.47 19.49
N ASP A 148 2.09 -5.68 19.68
CA ASP A 148 2.11 -6.42 20.95
C ASP A 148 3.53 -6.84 21.34
N ALA A 149 4.38 -7.12 20.35
CA ALA A 149 5.81 -7.35 20.53
C ALA A 149 6.62 -6.08 20.86
N GLY A 150 5.97 -4.91 20.93
CA GLY A 150 6.59 -3.64 21.30
C GLY A 150 7.26 -2.90 20.13
N HIS A 151 6.98 -3.28 18.88
CA HIS A 151 7.45 -2.52 17.73
C HIS A 151 6.53 -1.32 17.47
N ASP A 152 7.12 -0.18 17.11
CA ASP A 152 6.38 1.02 16.74
C ASP A 152 5.85 0.87 15.31
N THR A 153 4.63 0.34 15.15
CA THR A 153 3.91 0.24 13.88
C THR A 153 2.88 1.35 13.69
N GLY A 154 2.68 2.19 14.72
CA GLY A 154 1.57 3.14 14.79
C GLY A 154 0.19 2.48 14.76
N TRP A 155 0.08 1.18 15.10
CA TRP A 155 -1.20 0.49 15.12
C TRP A 155 -2.11 1.04 16.22
N LYS A 156 -3.31 1.45 15.83
CA LYS A 156 -4.41 1.81 16.72
C LYS A 156 -5.67 1.07 16.27
N GLN A 157 -6.15 0.14 17.08
CA GLN A 157 -7.42 -0.56 16.84
C GLN A 157 -8.62 0.33 17.24
N CYS A 158 -8.87 1.37 16.44
CA CYS A 158 -9.97 2.32 16.65
C CYS A 158 -11.29 1.88 16.02
N GLY A 159 -11.31 0.73 15.34
CA GLY A 159 -12.41 0.20 14.54
C GLY A 159 -12.72 1.00 13.27
N GLY A 160 -13.68 0.49 12.50
CA GLY A 160 -14.05 1.01 11.19
C GLY A 160 -15.54 1.29 11.12
N LEU A 161 -15.92 2.54 10.85
CA LEU A 161 -17.31 2.98 10.76
C LEU A 161 -17.63 3.46 9.33
N HIS A 162 -18.49 2.73 8.64
CA HIS A 162 -18.94 3.05 7.28
C HIS A 162 -20.38 3.59 7.32
N LEU A 163 -20.60 4.78 6.76
CA LEU A 163 -21.91 5.44 6.80
C LEU A 163 -22.80 5.09 5.59
N ALA A 164 -24.11 5.05 5.80
CA ALA A 164 -25.11 4.86 4.75
C ALA A 164 -26.18 5.97 4.79
N ARG A 165 -26.20 6.80 3.74
CA ARG A 165 -27.27 7.78 3.48
C ARG A 165 -28.43 7.23 2.66
N SER A 166 -28.37 5.96 2.23
CA SER A 166 -29.38 5.36 1.35
C SER A 166 -29.64 3.90 1.71
N ARG A 167 -30.82 3.40 1.34
CA ARG A 167 -31.23 2.00 1.57
C ARG A 167 -30.39 1.03 0.76
N GLU A 168 -29.96 1.42 -0.44
CA GLU A 168 -29.06 0.63 -1.29
C GLU A 168 -27.70 0.42 -0.61
N ARG A 169 -27.20 1.45 0.10
CA ARG A 169 -25.96 1.33 0.87
C ARG A 169 -26.12 0.40 2.07
N ILE A 170 -27.27 0.39 2.74
CA ILE A 170 -27.60 -0.60 3.78
C ILE A 170 -27.66 -2.02 3.20
N THR A 171 -28.26 -2.21 2.03
CA THR A 171 -28.26 -3.51 1.34
C THR A 171 -26.84 -3.99 1.04
N HIS A 172 -25.95 -3.09 0.63
CA HIS A 172 -24.53 -3.39 0.48
C HIS A 172 -23.87 -3.81 1.80
N PHE A 173 -24.19 -3.13 2.91
CA PHE A 173 -23.68 -3.50 4.24
C PHE A 173 -24.21 -4.85 4.73
N ARG A 174 -25.44 -5.24 4.40
CA ARG A 174 -25.94 -6.60 4.67
C ARG A 174 -25.13 -7.67 3.94
N LYS A 175 -24.76 -7.41 2.69
CA LYS A 175 -23.84 -8.29 1.93
C LYS A 175 -22.46 -8.35 2.58
N MET A 176 -21.89 -7.20 2.98
CA MET A 176 -20.61 -7.16 3.68
C MET A 176 -20.66 -7.92 5.00
N LYS A 177 -21.73 -7.74 5.79
CA LYS A 177 -21.95 -8.47 7.05
C LYS A 177 -21.94 -9.98 6.84
N ALA A 178 -22.68 -10.50 5.87
CA ALA A 178 -22.69 -11.93 5.57
C ALA A 178 -21.31 -12.48 5.20
N ILE A 179 -20.52 -11.72 4.43
CA ILE A 179 -19.13 -12.10 4.08
C ILE A 179 -18.23 -12.07 5.32
N ALA A 180 -18.36 -11.06 6.17
CA ALA A 180 -17.58 -10.91 7.40
C ALA A 180 -17.87 -12.06 8.38
N GLU A 181 -19.15 -12.38 8.62
CA GLU A 181 -19.58 -13.48 9.48
C GLU A 181 -19.06 -14.83 8.96
N ALA A 182 -19.12 -15.07 7.64
CA ALA A 182 -18.57 -16.27 7.03
C ALA A 182 -17.03 -16.39 7.17
N ASN A 183 -16.33 -15.30 7.49
CA ASN A 183 -14.90 -15.26 7.75
C ASN A 183 -14.56 -15.04 9.24
N GLY A 184 -15.54 -15.17 10.15
CA GLY A 184 -15.33 -14.98 11.58
C GLY A 184 -14.98 -13.55 11.99
N THR A 185 -15.29 -12.55 11.15
CA THR A 185 -15.06 -11.14 11.46
C THR A 185 -16.31 -10.54 12.12
N GLU A 186 -16.14 -10.08 13.36
CA GLU A 186 -17.18 -9.38 14.11
C GLU A 186 -17.55 -8.05 13.42
N CYS A 187 -18.84 -7.83 13.21
CA CYS A 187 -19.35 -6.59 12.62
C CYS A 187 -20.84 -6.38 12.91
N TYR A 188 -21.27 -5.12 12.83
CA TYR A 188 -22.62 -4.69 13.21
C TYR A 188 -23.18 -3.69 12.21
N ILE A 189 -24.47 -3.80 11.93
CA ILE A 189 -25.21 -2.72 11.26
C ILE A 189 -25.89 -1.94 12.38
N LEU A 190 -25.62 -0.64 12.44
CA LEU A 190 -26.09 0.24 13.51
C LEU A 190 -27.23 1.13 13.01
N SER A 191 -28.14 1.46 13.92
CA SER A 191 -29.12 2.53 13.73
C SER A 191 -28.42 3.90 13.75
N PRO A 192 -29.03 4.97 13.19
CA PRO A 192 -28.46 6.32 13.30
C PRO A 192 -28.22 6.77 14.75
N GLU A 193 -29.06 6.34 15.69
CA GLU A 193 -28.90 6.62 17.13
C GLU A 193 -27.64 5.94 17.69
N ASP A 194 -27.43 4.67 17.36
CA ASP A 194 -26.25 3.92 17.79
C ASP A 194 -24.97 4.42 17.09
N THR A 195 -25.08 4.89 15.84
CA THR A 195 -23.98 5.57 15.14
C THR A 195 -23.54 6.83 15.91
N ALA A 196 -24.49 7.66 16.37
CA ALA A 196 -24.18 8.88 17.12
C ALA A 196 -23.52 8.58 18.48
N LYS A 197 -23.96 7.51 19.17
CA LYS A 197 -23.31 7.04 20.40
C LYS A 197 -21.88 6.55 20.15
N LYS A 198 -21.59 6.07 18.94
CA LYS A 198 -20.29 5.51 18.58
C LYS A 198 -19.26 6.58 18.22
N CYS A 199 -19.69 7.61 17.51
CA CYS A 199 -18.85 8.71 17.05
C CYS A 199 -19.72 9.98 16.99
N ASP A 200 -19.65 10.77 18.04
CA ASP A 200 -20.53 11.93 18.29
C ASP A 200 -20.25 13.12 17.38
N ILE A 201 -19.06 13.19 16.78
CA ILE A 201 -18.71 14.20 15.76
C ILE A 201 -19.44 14.02 14.43
N ILE A 202 -20.10 12.87 14.20
CA ILE A 202 -20.82 12.59 12.95
C ILE A 202 -22.25 13.12 13.06
N ASN A 203 -22.64 13.98 12.11
CA ASN A 203 -24.06 14.31 11.93
C ASN A 203 -24.80 13.07 11.38
N THR A 204 -25.74 12.53 12.16
CA THR A 204 -26.49 11.32 11.80
C THR A 204 -27.89 11.59 11.23
N ALA A 205 -28.30 12.86 11.13
CA ALA A 205 -29.66 13.23 10.73
C ALA A 205 -30.05 12.78 9.30
N ASP A 206 -29.08 12.66 8.40
CA ASP A 206 -29.27 12.21 7.01
C ASP A 206 -28.89 10.73 6.79
N LEU A 207 -28.58 9.99 7.87
CA LEU A 207 -28.18 8.60 7.78
C LEU A 207 -29.39 7.66 7.89
N VAL A 208 -29.37 6.62 7.05
CA VAL A 208 -30.26 5.45 7.19
C VAL A 208 -29.67 4.45 8.20
N GLY A 209 -28.34 4.47 8.38
CA GLY A 209 -27.62 3.67 9.37
C GLY A 209 -26.12 3.61 9.07
N SER A 210 -25.41 2.73 9.74
CA SER A 210 -23.97 2.52 9.51
C SER A 210 -23.56 1.06 9.62
N PHE A 211 -22.32 0.76 9.23
CA PHE A 211 -21.68 -0.54 9.38
C PHE A 211 -20.40 -0.40 10.17
N TRP A 212 -20.33 -1.08 11.31
CA TRP A 212 -19.28 -0.99 12.30
C TRP A 212 -18.48 -2.29 12.37
N VAL A 213 -17.15 -2.17 12.34
CA VAL A 213 -16.21 -3.30 12.45
C VAL A 213 -15.22 -2.98 13.58
N PRO A 214 -15.37 -3.58 14.78
CA PRO A 214 -14.54 -3.26 15.94
C PRO A 214 -13.05 -3.53 15.76
N ASN A 215 -12.72 -4.59 15.00
CA ASN A 215 -11.34 -5.07 14.83
C ASN A 215 -10.59 -4.40 13.68
N ASP A 216 -11.10 -3.29 13.17
CA ASP A 216 -10.40 -2.47 12.20
C ASP A 216 -9.57 -1.39 12.90
N GLY A 217 -8.71 -0.71 12.15
CA GLY A 217 -7.89 0.32 12.73
C GLY A 217 -7.07 1.08 11.70
N VAL A 218 -6.08 1.78 12.22
CA VAL A 218 -5.09 2.51 11.44
C VAL A 218 -3.68 2.03 11.83
N CYS A 219 -2.80 1.91 10.85
CA CYS A 219 -1.36 1.81 11.05
C CYS A 219 -0.71 3.07 10.51
N ASP A 220 0.42 3.46 11.06
CA ASP A 220 1.29 4.42 10.38
C ASP A 220 2.06 3.68 9.27
N PRO A 221 1.86 4.03 7.99
CA PRO A 221 2.48 3.30 6.89
C PRO A 221 4.00 3.49 6.83
N TYR A 222 4.53 4.60 7.34
CA TYR A 222 5.97 4.79 7.40
C TYR A 222 6.55 3.89 8.50
N LYS A 223 6.00 3.97 9.70
CA LYS A 223 6.45 3.17 10.86
C LYS A 223 6.38 1.67 10.62
N LEU A 224 5.28 1.19 10.03
CA LEU A 224 5.13 -0.22 9.68
C LEU A 224 6.15 -0.64 8.59
N THR A 225 6.39 0.21 7.57
CA THR A 225 7.40 -0.07 6.52
C THR A 225 8.78 -0.27 7.13
N PHE A 226 9.19 0.63 8.03
CA PHE A 226 10.49 0.59 8.69
C PHE A 226 10.62 -0.52 9.73
N THR A 227 9.52 -0.85 10.43
CA THR A 227 9.49 -2.02 11.33
C THR A 227 9.74 -3.32 10.56
N LEU A 228 9.05 -3.52 9.44
CA LEU A 228 9.24 -4.71 8.60
C LEU A 228 10.66 -4.78 8.03
N LEU A 229 11.19 -3.63 7.59
CA LEU A 229 12.57 -3.51 7.11
C LEU A 229 13.58 -3.90 8.19
N LYS A 230 13.47 -3.30 9.39
CA LYS A 230 14.35 -3.59 10.53
C LYS A 230 14.39 -5.09 10.84
N LEU A 231 13.21 -5.71 10.96
CA LEU A 231 13.09 -7.13 11.27
C LEU A 231 13.66 -8.03 10.17
N ALA A 232 13.58 -7.60 8.90
CA ALA A 232 14.21 -8.33 7.81
C ALA A 232 15.74 -8.23 7.84
N LEU A 233 16.28 -7.03 8.11
CA LEU A 233 17.72 -6.79 8.27
C LEU A 233 18.30 -7.62 9.42
N GLU A 234 17.58 -7.76 10.54
CA GLU A 234 17.97 -8.60 11.68
C GLU A 234 18.10 -10.09 11.31
N GLN A 235 17.43 -10.55 10.24
CA GLN A 235 17.58 -11.90 9.68
C GLN A 235 18.64 -11.99 8.56
N GLY A 236 19.37 -10.91 8.31
CA GLY A 236 20.47 -10.84 7.34
C GLY A 236 20.04 -10.52 5.92
N SER A 237 18.85 -9.94 5.69
CA SER A 237 18.50 -9.39 4.38
C SER A 237 19.39 -8.24 3.96
N HIS A 238 19.65 -8.15 2.66
CA HIS A 238 20.41 -7.06 2.07
C HIS A 238 19.49 -5.98 1.51
N VAL A 239 19.86 -4.72 1.68
CA VAL A 239 19.05 -3.59 1.19
C VAL A 239 19.97 -2.50 0.67
N VAL A 240 19.72 -2.08 -0.58
CA VAL A 240 20.53 -1.08 -1.28
C VAL A 240 19.62 0.03 -1.79
N GLU A 241 19.79 1.23 -1.25
CA GLU A 241 19.18 2.47 -1.77
C GLU A 241 19.99 3.07 -2.92
N GLU A 242 19.40 4.05 -3.61
CA GLU A 242 20.01 4.74 -4.76
C GLU A 242 20.52 3.74 -5.83
N CYS A 243 19.81 2.61 -5.96
CA CYS A 243 20.15 1.50 -6.82
C CYS A 243 19.03 1.27 -7.83
N HIS A 244 19.23 1.77 -9.04
CA HIS A 244 18.24 1.66 -10.12
C HIS A 244 18.44 0.35 -10.87
N LEU A 245 17.39 -0.46 -10.97
CA LEU A 245 17.32 -1.61 -11.89
C LEU A 245 17.24 -1.10 -13.34
N SER A 246 18.20 -1.47 -14.19
CA SER A 246 18.21 -1.09 -15.61
C SER A 246 17.73 -2.20 -16.53
N ARG A 247 18.03 -3.46 -16.21
CA ARG A 247 17.74 -4.60 -17.08
C ARG A 247 17.53 -5.90 -16.30
N ILE A 248 16.63 -6.74 -16.80
CA ILE A 248 16.40 -8.10 -16.32
C ILE A 248 16.91 -9.06 -17.40
N LEU A 249 17.94 -9.86 -17.06
CA LEU A 249 18.54 -10.83 -17.96
C LEU A 249 17.79 -12.15 -17.88
N VAL A 250 17.29 -12.60 -19.04
CA VAL A 250 16.49 -13.81 -19.18
C VAL A 250 17.19 -14.78 -20.13
N GLN A 251 17.36 -16.03 -19.69
CA GLN A 251 17.87 -17.13 -20.52
C GLN A 251 16.96 -18.33 -20.34
N ASN A 252 16.61 -19.02 -21.43
CA ASN A 252 15.75 -20.20 -21.41
C ASN A 252 14.45 -19.97 -20.60
N GLU A 253 13.82 -18.81 -20.83
CA GLU A 253 12.58 -18.38 -20.16
C GLU A 253 12.68 -18.20 -18.63
N ARG A 254 13.88 -18.07 -18.09
CA ARG A 254 14.15 -17.83 -16.66
C ARG A 254 15.03 -16.61 -16.47
N VAL A 255 14.79 -15.86 -15.38
CA VAL A 255 15.74 -14.85 -14.94
C VAL A 255 17.04 -15.53 -14.53
N VAL A 256 18.16 -14.93 -14.89
CA VAL A 256 19.50 -15.40 -14.49
C VAL A 256 20.30 -14.32 -13.78
N ALA A 257 19.98 -13.05 -14.02
CA ALA A 257 20.63 -11.90 -13.41
C ALA A 257 19.82 -10.62 -13.62
N VAL A 258 20.18 -9.59 -12.88
CA VAL A 258 19.73 -8.22 -13.07
C VAL A 258 20.92 -7.28 -13.20
N GLU A 259 20.78 -6.27 -14.06
CA GLU A 259 21.74 -5.16 -14.16
C GLU A 259 21.18 -3.97 -13.38
N THR A 260 22.05 -3.33 -12.59
CA THR A 260 21.70 -2.16 -11.77
C THR A 260 22.72 -1.04 -11.97
N SER A 261 22.40 0.16 -11.51
CA SER A 261 23.35 1.29 -11.44
C SER A 261 24.59 1.01 -10.59
N LYS A 262 24.55 -0.02 -9.71
CA LYS A 262 25.63 -0.40 -8.79
C LYS A 262 26.24 -1.77 -9.09
N GLY A 263 26.01 -2.30 -10.30
CA GLY A 263 26.58 -3.56 -10.75
C GLY A 263 25.53 -4.64 -11.06
N MET A 264 26.02 -5.80 -11.49
CA MET A 264 25.18 -6.94 -11.85
C MET A 264 25.03 -7.90 -10.67
N ILE A 265 23.84 -8.48 -10.53
CA ILE A 265 23.50 -9.46 -9.49
C ILE A 265 22.99 -10.72 -10.20
N GLU A 266 23.67 -11.86 -10.02
CA GLU A 266 23.13 -13.16 -10.44
C GLU A 266 21.98 -13.55 -9.52
N CYS A 267 20.83 -13.96 -10.08
CA CYS A 267 19.68 -14.35 -9.29
C CYS A 267 18.72 -15.33 -9.95
N ASP A 268 17.99 -16.08 -9.10
CA ASP A 268 17.01 -17.08 -9.52
C ASP A 268 15.59 -16.49 -9.64
N TYR A 269 15.30 -15.45 -8.87
CA TYR A 269 13.99 -14.81 -8.80
C TYR A 269 14.11 -13.29 -8.74
N ILE A 270 13.14 -12.63 -9.39
CA ILE A 270 12.88 -11.19 -9.24
C ILE A 270 11.42 -11.00 -8.81
N VAL A 271 11.21 -10.17 -7.79
CA VAL A 271 9.89 -9.75 -7.32
C VAL A 271 9.70 -8.27 -7.65
N ASN A 272 8.78 -7.97 -8.56
CA ASN A 272 8.47 -6.60 -8.95
C ASN A 272 7.51 -5.98 -7.93
N THR A 273 8.04 -5.10 -7.07
CA THR A 273 7.30 -4.31 -6.08
C THR A 273 7.39 -2.80 -6.36
N GLY A 274 7.69 -2.41 -7.61
CA GLY A 274 7.98 -1.03 -7.99
C GLY A 274 6.79 -0.09 -8.07
N GLY A 275 5.64 -0.44 -7.47
CA GLY A 275 4.46 0.42 -7.41
C GLY A 275 4.07 1.04 -8.76
N LEU A 276 4.15 2.37 -8.84
CA LEU A 276 3.85 3.16 -10.05
C LEU A 276 4.75 2.80 -11.24
N TRP A 277 5.99 2.37 -10.97
CA TRP A 277 6.98 1.97 -11.96
C TRP A 277 6.94 0.47 -12.30
N ALA A 278 6.01 -0.30 -11.72
CA ALA A 278 5.94 -1.76 -11.96
C ALA A 278 5.78 -2.10 -13.45
N ARG A 279 5.06 -1.26 -14.21
CA ARG A 279 4.97 -1.39 -15.68
C ARG A 279 6.33 -1.21 -16.34
N ASN A 280 7.07 -0.16 -16.00
CA ASN A 280 8.40 0.10 -16.54
C ASN A 280 9.37 -1.05 -16.24
N ILE A 281 9.35 -1.59 -15.01
CA ILE A 281 10.16 -2.74 -14.62
C ILE A 281 9.83 -3.97 -15.48
N GLY A 282 8.55 -4.23 -15.78
CA GLY A 282 8.17 -5.33 -16.67
C GLY A 282 8.77 -5.21 -18.08
N HIS A 283 8.94 -3.99 -18.58
CA HIS A 283 9.56 -3.69 -19.88
C HIS A 283 11.09 -3.79 -19.88
N MET A 284 11.75 -3.95 -18.73
CA MET A 284 13.20 -4.13 -18.62
C MET A 284 13.66 -5.57 -18.93
N SER A 285 12.72 -6.48 -19.20
CA SER A 285 12.98 -7.87 -19.60
C SER A 285 12.74 -8.08 -21.10
N GLU A 286 13.44 -9.06 -21.69
CA GLU A 286 13.20 -9.52 -23.06
C GLU A 286 12.90 -11.02 -23.04
N PRO A 287 11.70 -11.48 -23.48
CA PRO A 287 10.57 -10.66 -23.91
C PRO A 287 9.93 -9.88 -22.75
N PRO A 288 9.32 -8.71 -23.02
CA PRO A 288 8.77 -7.85 -21.98
C PRO A 288 7.56 -8.48 -21.28
N VAL A 289 7.50 -8.30 -19.96
CA VAL A 289 6.33 -8.67 -19.15
C VAL A 289 5.37 -7.49 -19.07
N LYS A 290 4.15 -7.69 -19.55
CA LYS A 290 3.09 -6.68 -19.49
C LYS A 290 2.49 -6.62 -18.09
N VAL A 291 2.68 -5.50 -17.38
CA VAL A 291 2.02 -5.21 -16.11
C VAL A 291 0.92 -4.17 -16.34
N PRO A 292 -0.38 -4.52 -16.20
CA PRO A 292 -1.50 -3.65 -16.57
C PRO A 292 -1.87 -2.67 -15.43
N VAL A 293 -0.95 -1.80 -15.05
CA VAL A 293 -1.17 -0.78 -14.00
C VAL A 293 -1.13 0.63 -14.58
N HIS A 294 -1.91 1.56 -14.02
CA HIS A 294 -1.93 2.97 -14.40
C HIS A 294 -1.89 3.85 -13.14
N PRO A 295 -0.97 4.82 -13.05
CA PRO A 295 -0.98 5.83 -11.99
C PRO A 295 -2.28 6.62 -11.98
N ALA A 296 -2.81 6.90 -10.80
CA ALA A 296 -3.98 7.75 -10.63
C ALA A 296 -3.75 8.71 -9.46
N GLU A 297 -4.27 9.91 -9.58
CA GLU A 297 -4.21 10.92 -8.52
C GLU A 297 -5.28 10.64 -7.47
N HIS A 298 -4.90 10.81 -6.21
CA HIS A 298 -5.80 10.71 -5.06
C HIS A 298 -5.42 11.79 -4.05
N TYR A 299 -6.43 12.49 -3.55
CA TYR A 299 -6.24 13.61 -2.64
C TYR A 299 -6.84 13.28 -1.28
N PHE A 300 -6.14 13.70 -0.24
CA PHE A 300 -6.61 13.77 1.13
C PHE A 300 -6.12 15.08 1.73
N LEU A 301 -6.79 15.53 2.78
CA LEU A 301 -6.51 16.81 3.43
C LEU A 301 -6.25 16.56 4.91
N TYR A 302 -5.25 17.24 5.45
CA TYR A 302 -5.09 17.38 6.89
C TYR A 302 -5.72 18.70 7.32
N THR A 303 -6.50 18.64 8.39
CA THR A 303 -7.01 19.83 9.07
C THR A 303 -5.97 20.32 10.08
N GLN A 304 -6.09 21.58 10.49
CA GLN A 304 -5.44 22.00 11.73
C GLN A 304 -6.06 21.26 12.91
N LYS A 305 -5.37 21.24 14.05
CA LYS A 305 -5.91 20.65 15.28
C LYS A 305 -7.30 21.23 15.55
N LEU A 306 -8.27 20.34 15.77
CA LEU A 306 -9.63 20.70 16.13
C LEU A 306 -9.83 20.42 17.62
N ASP A 307 -10.51 21.33 18.31
CA ASP A 307 -10.81 21.16 19.73
C ASP A 307 -11.73 19.95 19.94
N GLY A 308 -11.41 19.13 20.95
CA GLY A 308 -12.20 17.95 21.30
C GLY A 308 -12.01 16.73 20.37
N ILE A 309 -11.08 16.77 19.42
CA ILE A 309 -10.79 15.65 18.51
C ILE A 309 -9.37 15.13 18.76
N ASP A 310 -9.25 13.82 19.02
CA ASP A 310 -7.96 13.12 19.13
C ASP A 310 -7.28 13.04 17.74
N PRO A 311 -6.01 13.46 17.61
CA PRO A 311 -5.26 13.41 16.35
C PRO A 311 -4.92 12.00 15.82
#